data_AF-A0A9E4PXW6-F1
#
_entry.id   AF-A0A9E4PXW6-F1
#
_cell.length_a   1.000
_cell.length_b   1.000
_cell.length_c   1.000
_cell.angle_alpha   90.00
_cell.angle_beta   90.00
_cell.angle_gamma   90.00
#
_symmetry.space_group_name_H-M   'P 1'
#
loop_
_entity.id
_entity.type
_entity.pdbx_description
1 polymer ?
#
loop_
_entity_poly.entity_id
_entity_poly.type
_entity_poly.pdbx_seq_one_letter_code
_entity_poly.pdbx_strand_id
1 'polypeptide(L)'
;SMYEESSRVPLLMKVPWLSQEQRMVPGAVGHIDLVPTMLDLLNNPIPGHLQGKSLVPVLLGEQTLDGNDVFIQWNGVSDIDDRHLGNELINLRNTQPWRTIVRDGWKLALCATDQCELFDLGNDPYEQTNLFDSPAQRERVKNLAARIRLWQHKNGDTAPLPSV
;
A
#
# COMPACT_ATOMS: atom_id res chain seq x y z
N SER A 1 -3.10 9.20 -7.57
CA SER A 1 -2.58 9.83 -6.35
C SER A 1 -2.29 8.75 -5.32
N MET A 2 -1.22 8.88 -4.53
CA MET A 2 -0.83 7.92 -3.49
C MET A 2 -1.17 8.39 -2.06
N TYR A 3 -1.71 9.60 -1.94
CA TYR A 3 -2.13 10.20 -0.67
C TYR A 3 -3.34 9.46 -0.07
N GLU A 4 -3.45 9.48 1.26
CA GLU A 4 -4.49 8.80 2.04
C GLU A 4 -5.89 9.21 1.59
N GLU A 5 -6.11 10.46 1.18
CA GLU A 5 -7.40 10.94 0.66
C GLU A 5 -7.85 10.20 -0.60
N SER A 6 -6.91 9.60 -1.35
CA SER A 6 -7.20 8.79 -2.53
C SER A 6 -7.08 7.29 -2.29
N SER A 7 -6.16 6.85 -1.42
CA SER A 7 -5.85 5.43 -1.25
C SER A 7 -6.57 4.76 -0.09
N ARG A 8 -6.89 5.51 0.97
CA ARG A 8 -7.53 4.96 2.17
C ARG A 8 -9.04 4.98 2.00
N VAL A 9 -9.64 3.81 2.06
CA VAL A 9 -11.10 3.65 2.03
C VAL A 9 -11.59 2.97 3.30
N PRO A 10 -12.84 3.23 3.73
CA PRO A 10 -13.43 2.53 4.85
C PRO A 10 -13.66 1.05 4.51
N LEU A 11 -13.35 0.17 5.45
CA LEU A 11 -13.70 -1.25 5.40
C LEU A 11 -14.53 -1.61 6.64
N LEU A 12 -15.75 -2.09 6.43
CA LEU A 12 -16.60 -2.67 7.46
C LEU A 12 -16.92 -4.11 7.06
N MET A 13 -16.69 -5.06 7.96
CA MET A 13 -16.96 -6.47 7.73
C MET A 13 -17.86 -7.02 8.84
N LYS A 14 -18.96 -7.67 8.46
CA LYS A 14 -19.84 -8.39 9.38
C LYS A 14 -19.79 -9.88 9.05
N VAL A 15 -19.30 -10.68 10.00
CA VAL A 15 -19.25 -12.14 9.89
C VAL A 15 -20.09 -12.74 11.03
N PRO A 16 -21.39 -13.02 10.78
CA PRO A 16 -22.34 -13.31 11.86
C PRO A 16 -21.98 -14.51 12.74
N TRP A 17 -21.31 -15.52 12.17
CA TRP A 17 -20.94 -16.73 12.91
C TRP A 17 -19.62 -16.60 13.68
N LEU A 18 -18.84 -15.54 13.43
CA LEU A 18 -17.49 -15.38 14.01
C LEU A 18 -17.52 -14.53 15.27
N SER A 19 -18.21 -13.39 15.25
CA SER A 19 -18.42 -12.56 16.43
C SER A 19 -19.69 -11.73 16.32
N GLN A 20 -20.35 -11.51 17.45
CA GLN A 20 -21.47 -10.58 17.58
C GLN A 20 -21.03 -9.22 18.15
N GLU A 21 -19.77 -9.09 18.56
CA GLU A 21 -19.23 -7.86 19.12
C GLU A 21 -18.66 -6.96 18.02
N GLN A 22 -18.91 -5.66 18.16
CA GLN A 22 -18.24 -4.66 17.33
C GLN A 22 -16.81 -4.47 17.84
N ARG A 23 -15.83 -4.67 16.95
CA ARG A 23 -14.42 -4.45 17.24
C ARG A 23 -13.79 -3.56 16.18
N MET A 24 -12.99 -2.60 16.63
CA MET A 24 -12.12 -1.81 15.77
C MET A 24 -10.74 -2.49 15.76
N VAL A 25 -10.23 -2.77 14.56
CA VAL A 25 -8.90 -3.34 14.36
C VAL A 25 -7.98 -2.21 13.86
N PRO A 26 -7.01 -1.75 14.65
CA PRO A 26 -6.07 -0.73 14.20
C PRO A 26 -5.06 -1.33 13.23
N GLY A 27 -4.57 -0.51 12.29
CA GLY A 27 -3.57 -0.89 11.29
C GLY A 27 -4.08 -0.80 9.86
N ALA A 28 -3.21 -1.15 8.92
CA ALA A 28 -3.50 -1.07 7.49
C ALA A 28 -3.75 -2.46 6.91
N VAL A 29 -4.70 -2.56 5.98
CA VAL A 29 -5.00 -3.75 5.19
C VAL A 29 -5.00 -3.40 3.70
N GLY A 30 -4.63 -4.36 2.85
CA GLY A 30 -4.74 -4.19 1.41
C GLY A 30 -6.05 -4.76 0.88
N HIS A 31 -6.61 -4.18 -0.19
CA HIS A 31 -7.79 -4.77 -0.86
C HIS A 31 -7.54 -6.19 -1.37
N ILE A 32 -6.28 -6.51 -1.69
CA ILE A 32 -5.86 -7.84 -2.13
C ILE A 32 -6.06 -8.92 -1.05
N ASP A 33 -6.21 -8.53 0.22
CA ASP A 33 -6.45 -9.43 1.36
C ASP A 33 -7.91 -9.89 1.44
N LEU A 34 -8.85 -9.22 0.75
CA LEU A 34 -10.28 -9.53 0.83
C LEU A 34 -10.61 -10.90 0.24
N VAL A 35 -10.07 -11.22 -0.94
CA VAL A 35 -10.30 -12.52 -1.60
C VAL A 35 -9.82 -13.69 -0.76
N PRO A 36 -8.55 -13.76 -0.30
CA PRO A 36 -8.10 -14.85 0.56
C PRO A 36 -8.88 -14.91 1.88
N THR A 37 -9.28 -13.77 2.46
CA THR A 37 -10.13 -13.75 3.67
C THR A 37 -11.50 -14.37 3.42
N MET A 38 -12.15 -14.05 2.29
CA MET A 38 -13.45 -14.64 1.95
C MET A 38 -13.35 -16.15 1.71
N LEU A 39 -12.30 -16.61 1.03
CA LEU A 39 -12.07 -18.04 0.82
C LEU A 39 -11.86 -18.78 2.15
N ASP A 40 -11.06 -18.22 3.04
CA ASP A 40 -10.80 -18.79 4.37
C ASP A 40 -12.08 -18.86 5.23
N LEU A 41 -12.87 -17.77 5.26
CA LEU A 41 -14.17 -17.74 5.94
C LEU A 41 -15.18 -18.78 5.41
N LEU A 42 -15.07 -19.12 4.13
CA LEU A 42 -15.91 -20.13 3.46
C LEU A 42 -15.30 -21.55 3.53
N ASN A 43 -14.17 -21.72 4.23
CA ASN A 43 -13.43 -22.97 4.32
C ASN A 43 -13.02 -23.54 2.95
N ASN A 44 -12.67 -22.65 2.02
CA ASN A 44 -12.17 -22.97 0.68
C ASN A 44 -10.64 -22.87 0.62
N PRO A 45 -9.97 -23.67 -0.23
CA PRO A 45 -8.54 -23.56 -0.43
C PRO A 45 -8.17 -22.18 -1.00
N ILE A 46 -7.12 -21.56 -0.45
CA ILE A 46 -6.59 -20.28 -0.93
C ILE A 46 -5.57 -20.55 -2.04
N PRO A 47 -5.79 -20.08 -3.29
CA PRO A 47 -4.82 -20.26 -4.35
C PRO A 47 -3.49 -19.55 -4.06
N GLY A 48 -2.36 -20.25 -4.27
CA GLY A 48 -1.03 -19.72 -3.97
C GLY A 48 -0.57 -18.54 -4.85
N HIS A 49 -1.30 -18.22 -5.92
CA HIS A 49 -1.02 -17.06 -6.77
C HIS A 49 -1.66 -15.77 -6.24
N LEU A 50 -2.55 -15.85 -5.24
CA LEU A 50 -3.08 -14.66 -4.59
C LEU A 50 -1.97 -13.96 -3.81
N GLN A 51 -1.89 -12.65 -3.96
CA GLN A 51 -0.80 -11.86 -3.39
C GLN A 51 -1.08 -11.42 -1.94
N GLY A 52 -2.36 -11.27 -1.60
CA GLY A 52 -2.82 -10.93 -0.26
C GLY A 52 -2.83 -12.11 0.71
N LYS A 53 -3.21 -11.83 1.95
CA LYS A 53 -3.28 -12.82 3.04
C LYS A 53 -4.68 -12.82 3.65
N SER A 54 -5.07 -13.96 4.21
CA SER A 54 -6.32 -14.03 4.97
C SER A 54 -6.21 -13.19 6.25
N LEU A 55 -7.26 -12.41 6.51
CA LEU A 55 -7.43 -11.63 7.72
C LEU A 55 -8.19 -12.41 8.80
N VAL A 56 -8.59 -13.67 8.58
CA VAL A 56 -9.35 -14.46 9.57
C VAL A 56 -8.66 -14.54 10.94
N PRO A 57 -7.34 -14.79 11.06
CA PRO A 57 -6.66 -14.74 12.36
C PRO A 57 -6.78 -13.37 13.05
N VAL A 58 -6.77 -12.28 12.28
CA VAL A 58 -7.00 -10.93 12.79
C VAL A 58 -8.44 -10.78 13.25
N LEU A 59 -9.43 -11.25 12.47
CA LEU A 59 -10.86 -11.23 12.80
C LEU A 59 -11.20 -12.03 14.07
N LEU A 60 -10.47 -13.12 14.34
CA LEU A 60 -10.58 -13.92 15.57
C LEU A 60 -9.83 -13.32 16.76
N GLY A 61 -8.96 -12.33 16.54
CA GLY A 61 -8.14 -11.72 17.59
C GLY A 61 -6.89 -12.50 17.95
N GLU A 62 -6.50 -13.46 17.11
CA GLU A 62 -5.30 -14.27 17.25
C GLU A 62 -4.04 -13.53 16.77
N GLN A 63 -4.20 -12.54 15.89
CA GLN A 63 -3.13 -11.70 15.34
C GLN A 63 -3.52 -10.21 15.30
N THR A 64 -2.52 -9.34 15.38
CA THR A 64 -2.65 -7.90 15.09
C THR A 64 -2.22 -7.60 13.66
N LEU A 65 -2.42 -6.36 13.21
CA LEU A 65 -1.90 -5.87 11.93
C LEU A 65 -0.50 -5.25 12.06
N ASP A 66 0.17 -5.45 13.21
CA ASP A 66 1.50 -4.92 13.43
C ASP A 66 2.47 -5.55 12.45
N GLY A 67 3.20 -4.70 11.74
CA GLY A 67 4.10 -5.11 10.70
C GLY A 67 3.44 -5.72 9.46
N ASN A 68 2.16 -5.43 9.22
CA ASN A 68 1.55 -5.72 7.94
C ASN A 68 2.08 -4.74 6.88
N ASP A 69 2.49 -5.27 5.72
CA ASP A 69 2.93 -4.47 4.59
C ASP A 69 1.77 -4.31 3.61
N VAL A 70 1.32 -3.07 3.36
CA VAL A 70 0.29 -2.76 2.37
C VAL A 70 0.93 -2.08 1.17
N PHE A 71 0.77 -2.66 -0.01
CA PHE A 71 1.34 -2.14 -1.25
C PHE A 71 0.29 -1.45 -2.12
N ILE A 72 0.62 -0.26 -2.61
CA ILE A 72 -0.19 0.51 -3.57
C ILE A 72 0.67 0.74 -4.81
N GLN A 73 0.08 0.56 -5.98
CA GLN A 73 0.79 0.64 -7.25
C GLN A 73 0.03 1.50 -8.24
N TRP A 74 0.77 2.36 -8.94
CA TRP A 74 0.30 3.11 -10.08
C TRP A 74 1.26 2.82 -11.22
N ASN A 75 0.74 2.42 -12.38
CA ASN A 75 1.57 2.04 -13.52
C ASN A 75 1.76 3.17 -14.54
N GLY A 76 1.26 4.37 -14.23
CA GLY A 76 1.11 5.42 -15.22
C GLY A 76 -0.15 5.26 -16.07
N VAL A 77 -0.53 6.33 -16.75
CA VAL A 77 -1.48 6.28 -17.87
C VAL A 77 -0.67 6.21 -19.17
N SER A 78 -1.11 5.40 -20.13
CA SER A 78 -0.68 5.53 -21.53
C SER A 78 -1.33 6.76 -22.18
N ASP A 79 -0.99 7.10 -23.43
CA ASP A 79 -1.70 8.13 -24.21
C ASP A 79 -3.21 7.84 -24.24
N ILE A 80 -3.96 8.57 -23.42
CA ILE A 80 -5.42 8.62 -23.45
C ILE A 80 -5.75 10.11 -23.52
N ASP A 81 -6.31 10.55 -24.65
CA ASP A 81 -6.65 11.95 -24.92
C ASP A 81 -7.54 12.57 -23.83
N ASP A 82 -8.32 11.76 -23.10
CA ASP A 82 -9.22 12.22 -22.03
C ASP A 82 -8.52 12.60 -20.71
N ARG A 83 -7.21 12.35 -20.58
CA ARG A 83 -6.41 12.63 -19.37
C ARG A 83 -5.35 13.69 -19.60
N HIS A 84 -5.53 14.56 -20.60
CA HIS A 84 -4.68 15.73 -20.78
C HIS A 84 -4.90 16.73 -19.63
N LEU A 85 -3.98 16.75 -18.67
CA LEU A 85 -4.01 17.62 -17.48
C LEU A 85 -3.56 19.06 -17.77
N GLY A 86 -3.58 19.47 -19.04
CA GLY A 86 -3.31 20.84 -19.48
C GLY A 86 -1.83 21.26 -19.52
N ASN A 87 -0.89 20.37 -19.17
CA ASN A 87 0.54 20.67 -19.16
C ASN A 87 1.37 19.42 -19.50
N GLU A 88 2.32 19.55 -20.43
CA GLU A 88 3.16 18.43 -20.90
C GLU A 88 3.98 17.77 -19.79
N LEU A 89 4.56 18.54 -18.87
CA LEU A 89 5.33 18.00 -17.75
C LEU A 89 4.43 17.23 -16.78
N ILE A 90 3.21 17.73 -16.53
CA ILE A 90 2.23 17.06 -15.67
C ILE A 90 1.78 15.74 -16.31
N ASN A 91 1.51 15.76 -17.63
CA ASN A 91 1.16 14.54 -18.36
C ASN A 91 2.30 13.52 -18.35
N LEU A 92 3.55 13.96 -18.55
CA LEU A 92 4.72 13.09 -18.48
C LEU A 92 4.90 12.47 -17.09
N ARG A 93 4.63 13.22 -16.00
CA ARG A 93 4.65 12.67 -14.63
C ARG A 93 3.54 11.65 -14.41
N ASN A 94 2.38 11.88 -14.99
CA ASN A 94 1.23 10.98 -14.89
C ASN A 94 1.46 9.63 -15.58
N THR A 95 2.41 9.54 -16.52
CA THR A 95 2.81 8.28 -17.17
C THR A 95 3.82 7.49 -16.34
N GLN A 96 4.36 8.05 -15.25
CA GLN A 96 5.44 7.40 -14.50
C GLN A 96 4.87 6.41 -13.48
N PRO A 97 5.48 5.23 -13.33
CA PRO A 97 5.05 4.25 -12.36
C PRO A 97 5.49 4.67 -10.95
N TRP A 98 4.58 4.48 -10.00
CA TRP A 98 4.84 4.66 -8.57
C TRP A 98 4.64 3.34 -7.84
N ARG A 99 5.49 3.10 -6.84
CA ARG A 99 5.36 1.97 -5.90
C ARG A 99 5.38 2.49 -4.49
N THR A 100 4.34 2.16 -3.75
CA THR A 100 4.13 2.67 -2.41
C THR A 100 3.96 1.51 -1.44
N ILE A 101 4.55 1.65 -0.25
CA ILE A 101 4.31 0.77 0.88
C ILE A 101 3.79 1.60 2.06
N VAL A 102 2.76 1.10 2.73
CA VAL A 102 2.31 1.55 4.03
C VAL A 102 2.60 0.46 5.05
N ARG A 103 3.31 0.83 6.12
CA ARG A 103 3.70 -0.09 7.20
C ARG A 103 3.84 0.68 8.50
N ASP A 104 3.19 0.20 9.57
CA ASP A 104 3.38 0.70 10.94
C ASP A 104 3.26 2.23 11.07
N GLY A 105 2.31 2.84 10.34
CA GLY A 105 2.09 4.29 10.33
C GLY A 105 3.04 5.08 9.43
N TRP A 106 3.91 4.43 8.66
CA TRP A 106 4.80 5.08 7.71
C TRP A 106 4.40 4.75 6.28
N LYS A 107 4.44 5.75 5.41
CA LYS A 107 4.23 5.58 3.97
C LYS A 107 5.49 5.99 3.21
N LEU A 108 6.01 5.09 2.38
CA LEU A 108 7.08 5.41 1.41
C LEU A 108 6.52 5.23 0.00
N ALA A 109 6.63 6.26 -0.83
CA ALA A 109 6.28 6.24 -2.25
C ALA A 109 7.54 6.49 -3.09
N LEU A 110 7.82 5.59 -4.03
CA LEU A 110 8.99 5.64 -4.90
C LEU A 110 8.59 5.82 -6.36
N CYS A 111 9.29 6.73 -7.03
CA CYS A 111 9.25 6.95 -8.47
C CYS A 111 10.67 7.15 -8.96
N ALA A 112 11.08 6.45 -10.03
CA ALA A 112 12.46 6.54 -10.54
C ALA A 112 12.77 7.90 -11.19
N THR A 113 11.74 8.63 -11.61
CA THR A 113 11.84 9.84 -12.42
C THR A 113 11.21 11.07 -11.75
N ASP A 114 10.78 10.96 -10.49
CA ASP A 114 10.19 12.05 -9.73
C ASP A 114 10.69 12.05 -8.29
N GLN A 115 10.38 13.11 -7.54
CA GLN A 115 10.73 13.18 -6.12
C GLN A 115 10.00 12.08 -5.35
N CYS A 116 10.76 11.27 -4.62
CA CYS A 116 10.20 10.25 -3.74
C CYS A 116 9.72 10.86 -2.43
N GLU A 117 8.80 10.16 -1.79
CA GLU A 117 8.08 10.70 -0.64
C GLU A 117 8.09 9.72 0.52
N LEU A 118 8.34 10.24 1.73
CA LEU A 118 8.20 9.49 2.98
C LEU A 118 7.37 10.33 3.96
N PHE A 119 6.29 9.74 4.48
CA PHE A 119 5.41 10.38 5.46
C PHE A 119 5.28 9.56 6.73
N ASP A 120 5.22 10.26 7.86
CA ASP A 120 4.83 9.74 9.18
C ASP A 120 3.34 9.99 9.38
N LEU A 121 2.48 9.03 9.06
CA LEU A 121 1.03 9.19 9.10
C LEU A 121 0.49 9.40 10.53
N GLY A 122 1.28 9.07 11.56
CA GLY A 122 0.90 9.30 12.95
C GLY A 122 1.05 10.76 13.36
N ASN A 123 2.12 11.41 12.91
CA ASN A 123 2.42 12.81 13.23
C ASN A 123 1.99 13.80 12.13
N ASP A 124 1.83 13.32 10.90
CA ASP A 124 1.47 14.08 9.70
C ASP A 124 0.35 13.36 8.93
N PRO A 125 -0.89 13.37 9.45
CA PRO A 125 -2.01 12.64 8.87
C PRO A 125 -2.48 13.18 7.51
N TYR A 126 -2.00 14.36 7.12
CA TYR A 126 -2.31 15.02 5.85
C TYR A 126 -1.12 15.00 4.87
N GLU A 127 -0.05 14.28 5.21
CA GLU A 127 1.09 14.03 4.32
C GLU A 127 1.70 15.33 3.74
N GLN A 128 1.83 16.35 4.58
CA GLN A 128 2.31 17.68 4.17
C GLN A 128 3.83 17.82 4.27
N THR A 129 4.49 16.98 5.08
CA THR A 129 5.92 17.05 5.35
C THR A 129 6.63 15.83 4.78
N ASN A 130 7.21 15.99 3.59
CA ASN A 130 8.03 14.93 3.00
C ASN A 130 9.35 14.78 3.78
N LEU A 131 9.55 13.61 4.38
CA LEU A 131 10.73 13.25 5.17
C LEU A 131 11.75 12.41 4.40
N PHE A 132 11.58 12.21 3.09
CA PHE A 132 12.40 11.29 2.29
C PHE A 132 13.89 11.65 2.35
N ASP A 133 14.22 12.94 2.19
CA ASP A 133 15.60 13.44 2.22
C ASP A 133 16.15 13.69 3.64
N SER A 134 15.33 13.44 4.68
CA SER A 134 15.75 13.64 6.07
C SER A 134 16.86 12.64 6.45
N PRO A 135 18.05 13.10 6.89
CA PRO A 135 19.12 12.20 7.29
C PRO A 135 18.72 11.22 8.40
N ALA A 136 17.80 11.62 9.28
CA ALA A 136 17.29 10.79 10.37
C ALA A 136 16.43 9.60 9.88
N GLN A 137 15.85 9.69 8.68
CA GLN A 137 14.97 8.65 8.13
C GLN A 137 15.66 7.74 7.12
N ARG A 138 16.96 7.91 6.86
CA ARG A 138 17.70 7.14 5.85
C ARG A 138 17.56 5.63 6.00
N GLU A 139 17.69 5.11 7.22
CA GLU A 139 17.55 3.67 7.46
C GLU A 139 16.11 3.18 7.28
N ARG A 140 15.12 4.02 7.56
CA ARG A 140 13.71 3.72 7.32
C ARG A 140 13.41 3.64 5.82
N VAL A 141 13.88 4.62 5.06
CA VAL A 141 13.76 4.62 3.58
C VAL A 141 14.37 3.34 3.01
N LYS A 142 15.60 2.99 3.42
CA LYS A 142 16.25 1.74 2.98
C LYS A 142 15.44 0.50 3.32
N ASN A 143 14.92 0.40 4.55
CA ASN A 143 14.14 -0.77 4.97
C ASN A 143 12.83 -0.92 4.16
N LEU A 144 12.07 0.17 4.04
CA LEU A 144 10.81 0.17 3.30
C LEU A 144 11.04 -0.04 1.79
N ALA A 145 12.09 0.54 1.22
CA ALA A 145 12.46 0.32 -0.17
C ALA A 145 12.87 -1.14 -0.42
N ALA A 146 13.61 -1.76 0.50
CA ALA A 146 13.95 -3.18 0.41
C ALA A 146 12.69 -4.06 0.40
N ARG A 147 11.66 -3.72 1.18
CA ARG A 147 10.36 -4.42 1.16
C ARG A 147 9.64 -4.25 -0.17
N ILE A 148 9.62 -3.05 -0.74
CA ILE A 148 9.09 -2.83 -2.09
C ILE A 148 9.83 -3.71 -3.11
N ARG A 149 11.18 -3.77 -3.06
CA ARG A 149 11.96 -4.61 -3.98
C ARG A 149 11.66 -6.10 -3.83
N LEU A 150 11.54 -6.58 -2.60
CA LEU A 150 11.14 -7.97 -2.33
C LEU A 150 9.73 -8.26 -2.87
N TRP A 151 8.81 -7.32 -2.71
CA TRP A 151 7.48 -7.40 -3.29
C TRP A 151 7.52 -7.46 -4.81
N GLN A 152 8.31 -6.59 -5.46
CA GLN A 152 8.48 -6.60 -6.91
C GLN A 152 9.00 -7.93 -7.42
N HIS A 153 10.08 -8.43 -6.81
CA HIS A 153 10.68 -9.71 -7.16
C HIS A 153 9.68 -10.87 -7.01
N LYS A 154 8.96 -10.93 -5.88
CA LYS A 154 7.96 -11.97 -5.63
C LYS A 154 6.84 -11.98 -6.68
N ASN A 155 6.45 -10.81 -7.18
CA ASN A 155 5.28 -10.64 -8.04
C ASN A 155 5.63 -10.41 -9.51
N GLY A 156 6.90 -10.48 -9.90
CA GLY A 156 7.33 -10.23 -11.28
C GLY A 156 7.09 -8.80 -11.76
N ASP A 157 7.01 -7.83 -10.85
CA ASP A 157 6.84 -6.42 -11.20
C ASP A 157 8.18 -5.80 -11.57
N THR A 158 8.26 -5.24 -12.78
CA THR A 158 9.49 -4.73 -13.38
C THR A 158 9.56 -3.21 -13.42
N ALA A 159 8.66 -2.50 -12.72
CA ALA A 159 8.71 -1.03 -12.70
C ALA A 159 10.05 -0.53 -12.15
N PRO A 160 10.68 0.46 -12.80
CA PRO A 160 11.95 1.01 -12.35
C PRO A 160 11.78 1.68 -10.99
N LEU A 161 12.80 1.54 -10.14
CA LEU A 161 12.86 2.19 -8.85
C LEU A 161 14.18 2.96 -8.70
N PRO A 162 14.18 4.08 -7.96
CA PRO A 162 15.39 4.84 -7.69
C PRO A 162 16.36 4.05 -6.81
N SER A 163 17.63 4.46 -6.80
CA SER A 163 18.61 4.01 -5.82
C SER A 163 18.42 4.79 -4.52
N VAL A 164 18.37 4.09 -3.38
CA VAL A 164 18.13 4.66 -2.04
C VAL A 164 18.91 3.92 -0.97
#